data_AF-A0AAW8KGE9-F1
#
_entry.id   AF-A0AAW8KGE9-F1
#
_cell.length_a   1.000
_cell.length_b   1.000
_cell.length_c   1.000
_cell.angle_alpha   90.00
_cell.angle_beta   90.00
_cell.angle_gamma   90.00
#
_symmetry.space_group_name_H-M   'P 1'
#
loop_
_entity.id
_entity.type
_entity.pdbx_description
1 polymer ?
#
loop_
_entity_poly.entity_id
_entity_poly.type
_entity_poly.pdbx_seq_one_letter_code
_entity_poly.pdbx_strand_id
1 'polypeptide(L)'
;MIKDGIKPSRILVFTFTKKAAQELKERITSAIGPDADKMTVCTYHSFCGKILRKFPEYTGRTRNFSIYDEDEKVALVKKIQKNF
;
A
#
# COMPACT_ATOMS: atom_id res chain seq x y z
N MET A 1 21.37 -8.22 2.83
CA MET A 1 20.21 -8.96 2.28
C MET A 1 20.43 -9.41 0.85
N ILE A 2 20.48 -8.48 -0.12
CA ILE A 2 20.64 -8.85 -1.54
C ILE A 2 22.01 -9.49 -1.81
N LYS A 3 23.09 -8.90 -1.25
CA LYS A 3 24.44 -9.51 -1.28
C LYS A 3 24.51 -10.89 -0.60
N ASP A 4 23.57 -11.17 0.31
CA ASP A 4 23.46 -12.45 1.02
C ASP A 4 22.56 -13.44 0.26
N GLY A 5 22.23 -13.16 -1.00
CA GLY A 5 21.45 -14.05 -1.88
C GLY A 5 19.92 -13.92 -1.77
N ILE A 6 19.40 -12.97 -1.00
CA ILE A 6 17.94 -12.75 -0.92
C ILE A 6 17.46 -12.08 -2.21
N LYS A 7 16.57 -12.76 -2.93
CA LYS A 7 15.93 -12.21 -4.15
C LYS A 7 15.21 -10.90 -3.82
N PRO A 8 15.41 -9.81 -4.58
CA PRO A 8 14.72 -8.53 -4.36
C PRO A 8 13.19 -8.65 -4.26
N SER A 9 12.57 -9.56 -5.01
CA SER A 9 11.12 -9.84 -4.96
C SER A 9 10.60 -10.41 -3.63
N ARG A 10 11.50 -10.81 -2.72
CA ARG A 10 11.18 -11.25 -1.37
C ARG A 10 11.38 -10.16 -0.32
N ILE A 11 11.70 -8.94 -0.73
CA ILE A 11 11.93 -7.82 0.18
C ILE A 11 10.77 -6.82 0.05
N LEU A 12 10.13 -6.55 1.20
CA LEU A 12 9.12 -5.53 1.37
C LEU A 12 9.69 -4.41 2.24
N VAL A 13 9.51 -3.18 1.78
CA VAL A 13 9.81 -1.96 2.52
C VAL A 13 8.55 -1.09 2.50
N PHE A 14 8.07 -0.71 3.68
CA PHE A 14 6.99 0.25 3.79
C PHE A 14 7.41 1.52 4.54
N THR A 15 6.72 2.62 4.27
CA THR A 15 6.89 3.89 4.97
C THR A 15 5.53 4.52 5.33
N PHE A 16 5.55 5.59 6.11
CA PHE A 16 4.33 6.29 6.50
C PHE A 16 3.81 7.24 5.42
N THR A 17 4.69 7.80 4.58
CA THR A 17 4.32 8.81 3.57
C THR A 17 4.70 8.39 2.17
N LYS A 18 3.92 8.82 1.18
CA LYS A 18 4.24 8.58 -0.23
C LYS A 18 5.61 9.15 -0.61
N LYS A 19 5.94 10.34 -0.07
CA LYS A 19 7.24 10.99 -0.27
C LYS A 19 8.40 10.12 0.22
N ALA A 20 8.32 9.60 1.44
CA ALA A 20 9.36 8.73 1.98
C ALA A 20 9.47 7.41 1.20
N ALA A 21 8.35 6.83 0.76
CA ALA A 21 8.39 5.64 -0.10
C ALA A 21 9.10 5.94 -1.44
N GLN A 22 8.82 7.09 -2.03
CA GLN A 22 9.41 7.52 -3.31
C GLN A 22 10.92 7.78 -3.17
N GLU A 23 11.33 8.59 -2.19
CA GLU A 23 12.75 8.87 -1.92
C GLU A 23 13.54 7.59 -1.62
N LEU A 24 12.94 6.67 -0.85
CA LEU A 24 13.59 5.40 -0.55
C LEU A 24 13.69 4.50 -1.78
N LYS A 25 12.67 4.50 -2.65
CA LYS A 25 12.72 3.79 -3.92
C LYS A 25 13.86 4.32 -4.79
N GLU A 26 13.97 5.63 -4.94
CA GLU A 26 15.05 6.27 -5.72
C GLU A 26 16.43 5.90 -5.18
N ARG A 27 16.62 5.99 -3.86
CA ARG A 27 17.88 5.59 -3.21
C ARG A 27 18.24 4.13 -3.43
N ILE A 28 17.25 3.23 -3.36
CA ILE A 28 17.47 1.80 -3.61
C ILE A 28 17.81 1.59 -5.09
N THR A 29 17.08 2.21 -6.02
CA THR A 29 17.38 2.15 -7.46
C THR A 29 18.79 2.64 -7.78
N SER A 30 19.25 3.73 -7.17
CA SER A 30 20.64 4.19 -7.33
C SER A 30 21.67 3.18 -6.80
N ALA A 31 21.32 2.37 -5.79
CA ALA A 31 22.24 1.42 -5.16
C ALA A 31 22.32 0.06 -5.86
N ILE A 32 21.22 -0.45 -6.41
CA ILE A 32 21.14 -1.80 -7.01
C ILE A 32 20.63 -1.81 -8.45
N GLY A 33 20.39 -0.65 -9.04
CA GLY A 33 19.94 -0.50 -10.42
C GLY A 33 18.52 -1.05 -10.65
N PRO A 34 18.24 -1.58 -11.85
CA PRO A 34 16.90 -2.04 -12.25
C PRO A 34 16.30 -3.13 -11.37
N ASP A 35 17.12 -3.86 -10.60
CA ASP A 35 16.65 -4.89 -9.67
C ASP A 35 15.81 -4.30 -8.52
N ALA A 36 15.89 -2.99 -8.28
CA ALA A 36 15.05 -2.28 -7.32
C ALA A 36 13.56 -2.36 -7.65
N ASP A 37 13.18 -2.43 -8.93
CA ASP A 37 11.77 -2.52 -9.34
C ASP A 37 11.13 -3.86 -8.99
N LYS A 38 11.95 -4.89 -8.72
CA LYS A 38 11.46 -6.18 -8.22
C LYS A 38 11.11 -6.11 -6.73
N MET A 39 11.63 -5.14 -5.99
CA MET A 39 11.30 -4.94 -4.57
C MET A 39 9.95 -4.26 -4.41
N THR A 40 9.23 -4.58 -3.33
CA THR A 40 8.03 -3.82 -2.97
C THR A 40 8.42 -2.67 -2.06
N VAL A 41 8.35 -1.43 -2.57
CA VAL A 41 8.52 -0.20 -1.78
C VAL A 41 7.22 0.61 -1.87
N CYS A 42 6.53 0.81 -0.75
CA CYS A 42 5.24 1.51 -0.73
C CYS A 42 4.90 2.09 0.64
N THR A 43 3.70 2.63 0.83
CA THR A 43 3.22 3.01 2.17
C THR A 43 2.48 1.86 2.84
N TYR A 44 2.28 1.94 4.15
CA TYR A 44 1.41 1.00 4.89
C TYR A 44 0.04 0.83 4.22
N HIS A 45 -0.65 1.94 3.94
CA HIS A 45 -1.98 1.91 3.31
C HIS A 45 -1.95 1.27 1.92
N SER A 46 -0.95 1.57 1.10
CA SER A 46 -0.79 0.94 -0.21
C SER A 46 -0.56 -0.56 -0.10
N PHE A 47 0.23 -1.01 0.88
CA PHE A 47 0.47 -2.42 1.12
C PHE A 47 -0.80 -3.14 1.59
N CYS A 48 -1.47 -2.63 2.63
CA CYS A 48 -2.72 -3.21 3.14
C CYS A 48 -3.79 -3.27 2.04
N GLY A 49 -3.94 -2.20 1.25
CA GLY A 49 -4.86 -2.18 0.12
C GLY A 49 -4.52 -3.21 -0.97
N LYS A 50 -3.23 -3.51 -1.21
CA LYS A 50 -2.82 -4.60 -2.12
C LYS A 50 -3.19 -5.98 -1.54
N ILE A 51 -2.96 -6.19 -0.25
CA ILE A 51 -3.30 -7.45 0.43
C ILE A 51 -4.80 -7.71 0.41
N LEU A 52 -5.62 -6.71 0.75
CA LEU A 52 -7.08 -6.83 0.74
C LEU A 52 -7.64 -7.15 -0.65
N ARG A 53 -7.06 -6.57 -1.71
CA ARG A 53 -7.47 -6.89 -3.10
C ARG A 53 -6.97 -8.25 -3.57
N LYS A 54 -5.83 -8.72 -3.05
CA LYS A 54 -5.29 -10.04 -3.37
C LYS A 54 -6.11 -11.15 -2.72
N PHE A 55 -6.59 -10.92 -1.51
CA PHE A 55 -7.28 -11.90 -0.67
C PHE A 55 -8.65 -11.37 -0.17
N PRO A 56 -9.55 -10.96 -1.08
CA PRO A 56 -10.85 -10.38 -0.73
C PRO A 56 -11.75 -11.36 0.05
N GLU A 57 -11.61 -12.66 -0.21
CA GLU A 57 -12.43 -13.74 0.34
C GLU A 57 -12.40 -13.81 1.88
N TYR A 58 -11.30 -13.38 2.50
CA TYR A 58 -11.18 -13.35 3.97
C TYR A 58 -11.89 -12.17 4.62
N THR A 59 -12.44 -11.25 3.83
CA THR A 59 -13.04 -10.00 4.33
C THR A 59 -14.53 -9.87 4.03
N GLY A 60 -15.11 -10.84 3.31
CA GLY A 60 -16.49 -10.74 2.82
C GLY A 60 -16.70 -9.57 1.85
N ARG A 61 -15.62 -9.04 1.25
CA ARG A 61 -15.65 -7.96 0.26
C ARG A 61 -15.28 -8.48 -1.12
N THR A 62 -15.56 -7.69 -2.15
CA THR A 62 -15.03 -7.93 -3.50
C THR A 62 -13.69 -7.21 -3.66
N ARG A 63 -12.94 -7.54 -4.72
CA ARG A 63 -11.68 -6.84 -5.07
C ARG A 63 -11.89 -5.35 -5.38
N ASN A 64 -13.11 -4.95 -5.70
CA ASN A 64 -13.47 -3.61 -6.18
C ASN A 64 -14.02 -2.72 -5.06
N PHE A 65 -13.57 -2.93 -3.82
CA PHE A 65 -13.97 -2.05 -2.73
C PHE A 65 -13.42 -0.63 -2.92
N SER A 66 -14.24 0.36 -2.55
CA SER A 66 -13.82 1.76 -2.46
C SER A 66 -13.18 2.02 -1.10
N ILE A 67 -12.17 2.89 -1.07
CA ILE A 67 -11.59 3.40 0.17
C ILE A 67 -12.15 4.79 0.35
N TYR A 68 -12.88 5.00 1.45
CA TYR A 68 -13.46 6.31 1.74
C TYR A 68 -12.39 7.27 2.23
N ASP A 69 -12.39 8.47 1.67
CA ASP A 69 -11.63 9.59 2.20
C ASP A 69 -12.34 10.25 3.41
N GLU A 70 -11.78 11.36 3.89
CA GLU A 70 -12.32 12.07 5.05
C GLU A 70 -13.69 12.68 4.78
N ASP A 71 -13.89 13.23 3.58
CA ASP A 71 -15.12 13.91 3.20
C ASP A 71 -16.25 12.90 3.02
N GLU A 72 -15.96 11.75 2.41
CA GLU A 72 -16.89 10.63 2.28
C GLU A 72 -17.32 10.09 3.65
N LYS A 73 -16.38 9.99 4.61
CA LYS A 73 -16.68 9.59 6.00
C LYS A 73 -17.63 10.58 6.67
N VAL A 74 -17.37 11.88 6.57
CA VAL A 74 -18.22 12.92 7.17
C VAL A 74 -19.61 12.93 6.52
N ALA A 75 -19.68 12.83 5.19
CA ALA A 75 -20.94 12.77 4.45
C ALA A 75 -21.78 11.55 4.86
N LEU A 76 -21.14 10.39 5.03
CA LEU A 76 -21.80 9.17 5.49
C LEU A 76 -22.44 9.36 6.87
N VAL A 77 -21.69 9.91 7.84
CA VAL A 77 -22.19 10.14 9.21
C VAL A 77 -23.40 11.08 9.19
N LYS A 78 -23.33 12.19 8.44
CA LYS A 78 -24.45 13.14 8.30
C LYS A 78 -25.69 12.49 7.69
N LYS A 79 -25.50 11.64 6.67
CA LYS A 79 -26.60 10.91 6.03
C LYS A 79 -27.28 9.95 7.01
N ILE A 80 -26.49 9.25 7.84
CA ILE A 80 -27.02 8.38 8.88
C ILE A 80 -27.83 9.20 9.88
N GLN A 81 -27.28 10.31 10.41
CA GLN A 81 -27.97 11.18 11.38
C GLN A 81 -29.31 11.74 10.89
N LYS A 82 -29.44 12.06 9.59
CA LYS A 82 -30.69 12.59 9.01
C LYS A 82 -31.80 11.55 8.90
N ASN A 83 -31.44 10.27 8.88
CA ASN A 83 -32.39 9.15 8.73
C ASN A 83 -32.77 8.51 10.08
N PHE A 84 -32.29 9.08 11.19
CA PHE A 84 -32.78 8.83 12.55
C PHE A 84 -33.72 9.97 12.94
#